data_AF-A0A818FM25-F1
#
_entry.id   AF-A0A818FM25-F1
#
_cell.length_a   1.000
_cell.length_b   1.000
_cell.length_c   1.000
_cell.angle_alpha   90.00
_cell.angle_beta   90.00
_cell.angle_gamma   90.00
#
_symmetry.space_group_name_H-M   'P 1'
#
loop_
_entity.id
_entity.type
_entity.pdbx_description
1 polymer ?
#
loop_
_entity_poly.entity_id
_entity_poly.type
_entity_poly.pdbx_seq_one_letter_code
_entity_poly.pdbx_strand_id
1 'polypeptide(L)'
;MSHPAGVGDTSSGQTRFFTTYYDLPNNAYTDTIGLGDNRHKDLDIMDSLKSVLENASIGYNKIYICLKYGRISTEIRNYIELITTMFGKSVLEWSSIIFTGCNDQTMTKEKYLEKNSQDTDFIETIKQVRTVIFGDNMTDKNAEIENIMYKRRQEFLRRIKKDLDDTVKTEYFKLKKRGLIARAAKIFTIICSSFGSKAIAVIANVKDFAAAVARSTQSSKYDYYYGECSICIQDITGHNYPVITPCCHVYHEVCLKQWVHDEGQNNCPMCRTQFDNPQNYYESLATNT
;
A
#
# COMPACT_ATOMS: atom_id res chain seq x y z
N MET A 1 3.13 -0.96 -14.26
CA MET A 1 1.97 -1.77 -14.71
C MET A 1 1.19 -0.97 -15.76
N SER A 2 1.29 -1.31 -17.05
CA SER A 2 0.76 -0.47 -18.16
C SER A 2 -0.60 -0.92 -18.72
N HIS A 3 -1.21 -1.99 -18.19
CA HIS A 3 -2.51 -2.47 -18.67
C HIS A 3 -3.44 -2.77 -17.49
N PRO A 4 -4.69 -2.25 -17.49
CA PRO A 4 -5.69 -2.64 -16.50
C PRO A 4 -6.02 -4.13 -16.66
N ALA A 5 -6.32 -4.81 -15.55
CA ALA A 5 -6.74 -6.20 -15.57
C ALA A 5 -7.98 -6.39 -16.47
N GLY A 6 -7.99 -7.47 -17.25
CA GLY A 6 -9.08 -7.79 -18.17
C GLY A 6 -10.40 -8.07 -17.43
N VAL A 7 -11.53 -7.78 -18.08
CA VAL A 7 -12.86 -8.12 -17.55
C VAL A 7 -13.00 -9.65 -17.45
N GLY A 8 -13.16 -10.17 -16.24
CA GLY A 8 -13.25 -11.61 -15.94
C GLY A 8 -12.06 -12.16 -15.15
N ASP A 9 -10.95 -11.41 -15.11
CA ASP A 9 -9.71 -11.75 -14.39
C ASP A 9 -9.70 -11.22 -12.95
N THR A 10 -10.87 -11.17 -12.30
CA THR A 10 -10.98 -10.60 -10.95
C THR A 10 -10.10 -11.31 -9.93
N SER A 11 -9.77 -12.60 -10.14
CA SER A 11 -8.92 -13.42 -9.26
C SER A 11 -7.41 -13.31 -9.53
N SER A 12 -6.99 -12.79 -10.68
CA SER A 12 -5.58 -12.64 -11.07
C SER A 12 -5.04 -11.23 -10.77
N GLY A 13 -5.91 -10.23 -10.59
CA GLY A 13 -5.55 -8.87 -10.18
C GLY A 13 -5.52 -8.62 -8.66
N GLN A 14 -5.29 -9.65 -7.85
CA GLN A 14 -5.32 -9.54 -6.38
C GLN A 14 -3.96 -9.75 -5.74
N THR A 15 -3.71 -8.95 -4.72
CA THR A 15 -2.49 -8.98 -3.92
C THR A 15 -2.55 -10.15 -2.96
N ARG A 16 -1.87 -11.24 -3.33
CA ARG A 16 -1.80 -12.48 -2.53
C ARG A 16 -0.82 -12.40 -1.36
N PHE A 17 0.11 -11.44 -1.41
CA PHE A 17 1.18 -11.24 -0.44
C PHE A 17 1.35 -9.75 -0.18
N PHE A 18 1.68 -9.38 1.06
CA PHE A 18 2.14 -8.03 1.37
C PHE A 18 3.29 -7.66 0.43
N THR A 19 3.09 -6.63 -0.41
CA THR A 19 4.03 -6.29 -1.48
C THR A 19 4.34 -4.80 -1.41
N THR A 20 5.62 -4.45 -1.34
CA THR A 20 6.03 -3.05 -1.50
C THR A 20 6.55 -2.83 -2.90
N TYR A 21 5.86 -1.97 -3.64
CA TYR A 21 6.29 -1.48 -4.95
C TYR A 21 7.11 -0.22 -4.75
N TYR A 22 8.14 -0.08 -5.56
CA TYR A 22 9.05 1.05 -5.44
C TYR A 22 9.10 1.79 -6.78
N ASP A 23 8.94 3.10 -6.70
CA ASP A 23 9.05 4.05 -7.80
C ASP A 23 10.16 5.02 -7.40
N LEU A 24 11.38 4.53 -7.62
CA LEU A 24 12.60 5.21 -7.20
C LEU A 24 12.82 6.52 -7.99
N PRO A 25 13.49 7.52 -7.38
CA PRO A 25 14.12 7.45 -6.05
C PRO A 25 13.20 7.74 -4.87
N ASN A 26 11.95 8.15 -5.12
CA ASN A 26 11.21 8.93 -4.11
C ASN A 26 9.99 8.26 -3.47
N ASN A 27 9.49 7.16 -4.03
CA ASN A 27 8.22 6.59 -3.57
C ASN A 27 8.33 5.09 -3.29
N ALA A 28 7.76 4.67 -2.17
CA ALA A 28 7.47 3.28 -1.84
C ALA A 28 5.97 3.15 -1.57
N TYR A 29 5.31 2.21 -2.25
CA TYR A 29 3.90 1.91 -2.11
C TYR A 29 3.75 0.51 -1.54
N THR A 30 3.31 0.44 -0.30
CA THR A 30 3.00 -0.83 0.34
C THR A 30 1.55 -1.20 0.06
N ASP A 31 1.34 -2.25 -0.73
CA ASP A 31 0.04 -2.85 -0.94
C ASP A 31 -0.18 -3.99 0.05
N THR A 32 -1.34 -3.95 0.70
CA THR A 32 -1.69 -4.86 1.80
C THR A 32 -2.75 -5.83 1.36
N ILE A 33 -2.71 -7.05 1.91
CA ILE A 33 -3.77 -8.04 1.71
C ILE A 33 -5.12 -7.45 2.16
N GLY A 34 -6.17 -7.67 1.37
CA GLY A 34 -7.51 -7.20 1.68
C GLY A 34 -8.08 -7.90 2.91
N LEU A 35 -8.18 -7.18 4.03
CA LEU A 35 -8.58 -7.75 5.32
C LEU A 35 -10.05 -8.21 5.40
N GLY A 36 -10.91 -7.73 4.51
CA GLY A 36 -12.30 -8.18 4.37
C GLY A 36 -12.51 -9.19 3.23
N ASP A 37 -11.43 -9.73 2.66
CA ASP A 37 -11.52 -10.68 1.57
C ASP A 37 -11.56 -12.10 2.12
N ASN A 38 -12.75 -12.70 2.09
CA ASN A 38 -13.05 -14.05 2.57
C ASN A 38 -12.28 -15.17 1.83
N ARG A 39 -11.46 -14.83 0.83
CA ARG A 39 -10.60 -15.77 0.10
C ARG A 39 -9.22 -15.93 0.72
N HIS A 40 -8.78 -15.00 1.56
CA HIS A 40 -7.53 -15.14 2.31
C HIS A 40 -7.74 -15.93 3.58
N LYS A 41 -6.74 -16.71 3.98
CA LYS A 41 -6.77 -17.36 5.28
C LYS A 41 -6.43 -16.31 6.33
N ASP A 42 -6.97 -16.48 7.54
CA ASP A 42 -6.69 -15.57 8.65
C ASP A 42 -5.17 -15.39 8.89
N LEU A 43 -4.37 -16.42 8.66
CA LEU A 43 -2.91 -16.39 8.80
C LEU A 43 -2.24 -15.39 7.83
N ASP A 44 -2.70 -15.34 6.57
CA ASP A 44 -2.12 -14.47 5.55
C ASP A 44 -2.36 -12.99 5.91
N ILE A 45 -3.57 -12.72 6.40
CA ILE A 45 -3.99 -11.43 6.95
C ILE A 45 -3.09 -11.01 8.13
N MET A 46 -2.78 -11.95 9.02
CA MET A 46 -1.92 -11.70 10.18
C MET A 46 -0.48 -11.39 9.81
N ASP A 47 0.09 -12.10 8.84
CA ASP A 47 1.43 -11.82 8.34
C ASP A 47 1.50 -10.45 7.63
N SER A 48 0.45 -10.06 6.92
CA SER A 48 0.32 -8.71 6.35
C SER A 48 0.30 -7.64 7.45
N LEU A 49 -0.45 -7.84 8.54
CA LEU A 49 -0.50 -6.90 9.67
C LEU A 49 0.85 -6.79 10.39
N LYS A 50 1.55 -7.91 10.57
CA LYS A 50 2.91 -7.92 11.11
C LYS A 50 3.86 -7.13 10.23
N SER A 51 3.77 -7.30 8.91
CA SER A 51 4.59 -6.55 7.94
C SER A 51 4.31 -5.05 7.98
N VAL A 52 3.04 -4.63 8.11
CA VAL A 52 2.68 -3.21 8.34
C VAL A 52 3.31 -2.68 9.63
N LEU A 53 3.31 -3.47 10.71
CA LEU A 53 3.89 -3.05 11.99
C LEU A 53 5.41 -2.94 11.96
N GLU A 54 6.07 -3.85 11.26
CA GLU A 54 7.53 -3.83 11.09
C GLU A 54 7.96 -2.60 10.27
N ASN A 55 7.22 -2.28 9.19
CA ASN A 55 7.45 -1.09 8.37
C ASN A 55 7.01 0.23 9.04
N ALA A 56 6.10 0.18 10.02
CA ALA A 56 5.69 1.35 10.79
C ALA A 56 6.82 2.00 11.61
N SER A 57 7.94 1.29 11.80
CA SER A 57 9.18 1.80 12.38
C SER A 57 9.77 2.96 11.58
N ILE A 58 9.66 2.86 10.26
CA ILE A 58 10.15 3.83 9.29
C ILE A 58 9.20 5.03 9.24
N GLY A 59 7.91 4.76 9.33
CA GLY A 59 6.83 5.73 9.24
C GLY A 59 6.25 5.80 7.84
N TYR A 60 5.07 6.39 7.74
CA TYR A 60 4.33 6.53 6.49
C TYR A 60 4.00 8.00 6.26
N ASN A 61 4.06 8.44 5.00
CA ASN A 61 3.62 9.77 4.62
C ASN A 61 2.11 9.82 4.34
N LYS A 62 1.51 8.69 3.95
CA LYS A 62 0.09 8.62 3.56
C LYS A 62 -0.46 7.20 3.62
N ILE A 63 -1.75 7.06 3.90
CA ILE A 63 -2.51 5.81 3.76
C ILE A 63 -3.61 6.02 2.72
N TYR A 64 -3.77 5.06 1.80
CA TYR A 64 -4.95 4.98 0.94
C TYR A 64 -5.85 3.84 1.43
N ILE A 65 -7.08 4.16 1.81
CA ILE A 65 -8.10 3.19 2.22
C ILE A 65 -9.05 2.99 1.04
N CYS A 66 -8.88 1.89 0.32
CA CYS A 66 -9.67 1.55 -0.87
C CYS A 66 -10.96 0.81 -0.48
N LEU A 67 -12.11 1.42 -0.77
CA LEU A 67 -13.44 0.91 -0.40
C LEU A 67 -14.33 0.78 -1.65
N LYS A 68 -15.32 -0.10 -1.60
CA LYS A 68 -16.36 -0.16 -2.64
C LYS A 68 -17.52 0.76 -2.27
N TYR A 69 -17.90 1.64 -3.18
CA TYR A 69 -18.99 2.59 -2.96
C TYR A 69 -20.28 1.86 -2.60
N GLY A 70 -20.95 2.32 -1.52
CA GLY A 70 -22.19 1.74 -1.02
C GLY A 70 -22.05 0.40 -0.27
N ARG A 71 -20.83 -0.09 -0.04
CA ARG A 71 -20.59 -1.35 0.71
C ARG A 71 -19.60 -1.11 1.85
N ILE A 72 -20.12 -0.64 2.98
CA ILE A 72 -19.35 -0.44 4.22
C ILE A 72 -19.74 -1.54 5.21
N SER A 73 -18.98 -2.64 5.20
CA SER A 73 -19.21 -3.78 6.07
C SER A 73 -18.59 -3.57 7.46
N THR A 74 -18.94 -4.44 8.41
CA THR A 74 -18.35 -4.43 9.77
C THR A 74 -16.84 -4.68 9.73
N GLU A 75 -16.37 -5.54 8.83
CA GLU A 75 -14.95 -5.85 8.65
C GLU A 75 -14.15 -4.61 8.23
N ILE A 76 -14.69 -3.79 7.33
CA ILE A 76 -14.08 -2.51 6.93
C ILE A 76 -13.96 -1.56 8.14
N ARG A 77 -14.99 -1.49 8.99
CA ARG A 77 -14.96 -0.64 10.20
C ARG A 77 -13.91 -1.13 11.18
N ASN A 78 -13.84 -2.45 11.41
CA ASN A 78 -12.83 -3.05 12.27
C ASN A 78 -11.41 -2.76 11.77
N TYR A 79 -11.20 -2.72 10.45
CA TYR A 79 -9.89 -2.35 9.91
C TYR A 79 -9.52 -0.89 10.18
N ILE A 80 -10.45 0.03 10.02
CA ILE A 80 -10.21 1.44 10.34
C ILE A 80 -9.97 1.60 11.85
N GLU A 81 -10.70 0.86 12.69
CA GLU A 81 -10.43 0.82 14.13
C GLU A 81 -9.04 0.26 14.44
N LEU A 82 -8.61 -0.77 13.71
CA LEU A 82 -7.28 -1.36 13.84
C LEU A 82 -6.19 -0.33 13.51
N ILE A 83 -6.24 0.34 12.35
CA ILE A 83 -5.28 1.38 11.95
C ILE A 83 -5.24 2.51 12.99
N THR A 84 -6.40 3.04 13.39
CA THR A 84 -6.47 4.13 14.37
C THR A 84 -6.02 3.69 15.77
N THR A 85 -6.17 2.41 16.12
CA THR A 85 -5.62 1.82 17.34
C THR A 85 -4.12 1.56 17.22
N MET A 86 -3.54 1.37 16.04
CA MET A 86 -2.09 1.25 15.84
C MET A 86 -1.39 2.61 15.89
N PHE A 87 -1.84 3.57 15.08
CA PHE A 87 -1.13 4.83 14.86
C PHE A 87 -1.71 6.03 15.65
N GLY A 88 -2.92 5.89 16.17
CA GLY A 88 -3.67 6.96 16.84
C GLY A 88 -4.70 7.56 15.88
N LYS A 89 -5.76 8.18 16.43
CA LYS A 89 -6.83 8.77 15.60
C LYS A 89 -6.33 9.81 14.60
N SER A 90 -5.24 10.53 14.94
CA SER A 90 -4.59 11.49 14.05
C SER A 90 -4.16 10.89 12.71
N VAL A 91 -3.97 9.56 12.60
CA VAL A 91 -3.65 8.89 11.33
C VAL A 91 -4.70 9.10 10.24
N LEU A 92 -5.96 9.40 10.62
CA LEU A 92 -7.01 9.70 9.65
C LEU A 92 -6.68 10.99 8.87
N GLU A 93 -6.04 11.98 9.50
CA GLU A 93 -5.57 13.21 8.84
C GLU A 93 -4.47 12.93 7.79
N TRP A 94 -3.83 11.76 7.85
CA TRP A 94 -2.84 11.27 6.89
C TRP A 94 -3.43 10.26 5.90
N SER A 95 -4.73 9.96 6.01
CA SER A 95 -5.42 8.97 5.19
C SER A 95 -6.26 9.64 4.11
N SER A 96 -6.28 9.03 2.93
CA SER A 96 -7.25 9.30 1.87
C SER A 96 -8.13 8.07 1.67
N ILE A 97 -9.44 8.26 1.47
CA ILE A 97 -10.36 7.18 1.12
C ILE A 97 -10.59 7.20 -0.40
N ILE A 98 -10.43 6.04 -1.03
CA ILE A 98 -10.73 5.84 -2.45
C ILE A 98 -11.99 4.97 -2.55
N PHE A 99 -13.11 5.57 -2.96
CA PHE A 99 -14.33 4.84 -3.28
C PHE A 99 -14.34 4.40 -4.74
N THR A 100 -14.18 3.09 -4.94
CA THR A 100 -14.28 2.39 -6.22
C THR A 100 -15.74 2.03 -6.56
N GLY A 101 -16.04 1.87 -7.86
CA GLY A 101 -17.39 1.54 -8.33
C GLY A 101 -18.42 2.67 -8.17
N CYS A 102 -17.96 3.92 -8.03
CA CYS A 102 -18.83 5.09 -8.00
C CYS A 102 -18.98 5.67 -9.42
N ASN A 103 -20.18 5.52 -9.99
CA ASN A 103 -20.48 6.02 -11.34
C ASN A 103 -20.87 7.50 -11.39
N ASP A 104 -21.22 8.09 -10.24
CA ASP A 104 -21.56 9.51 -10.13
C ASP A 104 -20.28 10.36 -10.14
N GLN A 105 -19.94 10.91 -11.30
CA GLN A 105 -18.77 11.78 -11.48
C GLN A 105 -18.89 13.10 -10.71
N THR A 106 -20.09 13.47 -10.26
CA THR A 106 -20.34 14.67 -9.48
C THR A 106 -20.26 14.43 -7.98
N MET A 107 -20.00 13.19 -7.54
CA MET A 107 -19.91 12.82 -6.14
C MET A 107 -18.73 13.56 -5.48
N THR A 108 -19.01 14.19 -4.34
CA THR A 108 -18.03 14.86 -3.49
C THR A 108 -18.10 14.31 -2.08
N LYS A 109 -17.10 14.64 -1.24
CA LYS A 109 -17.10 14.29 0.18
C LYS A 109 -18.37 14.83 0.86
N GLU A 110 -18.76 16.06 0.56
CA GLU A 110 -19.92 16.74 1.15
C GLU A 110 -21.23 16.05 0.76
N LYS A 111 -21.41 15.74 -0.53
CA LYS A 111 -22.57 14.99 -1.02
C LYS A 111 -22.65 13.59 -0.41
N TYR A 112 -21.51 12.93 -0.23
CA TYR A 112 -21.47 11.62 0.41
C TYR A 112 -21.89 11.71 1.89
N LEU A 113 -21.39 12.71 2.60
CA LEU A 113 -21.73 12.95 4.01
C LEU A 113 -23.23 13.21 4.19
N GLU A 114 -23.83 14.02 3.33
CA GLU A 114 -25.26 14.32 3.34
C GLU A 114 -26.10 13.06 3.08
N LYS A 115 -25.78 12.32 2.00
CA LYS A 115 -26.49 11.10 1.59
C LYS A 115 -26.40 9.95 2.61
N ASN A 116 -25.40 9.96 3.48
CA ASN A 116 -25.13 8.88 4.43
C ASN A 116 -25.19 9.34 5.90
N SER A 117 -25.87 10.45 6.18
CA SER A 117 -25.94 11.07 7.52
C SER A 117 -26.44 10.14 8.64
N GLN A 118 -27.19 9.09 8.30
CA GLN A 118 -27.64 8.06 9.24
C GLN A 118 -26.49 7.19 9.82
N ASP A 119 -25.37 7.07 9.12
CA ASP A 119 -24.23 6.24 9.51
C ASP A 119 -23.23 7.03 10.34
N THR A 120 -23.67 7.47 11.51
CA THR A 120 -22.96 8.46 12.35
C THR A 120 -21.48 8.10 12.60
N ASP A 121 -21.19 6.84 12.92
CA ASP A 121 -19.83 6.36 13.21
C ASP A 121 -18.88 6.47 12.01
N PHE A 122 -19.33 6.01 10.84
CA PHE A 122 -18.48 6.03 9.65
C PHE A 122 -18.37 7.44 9.07
N ILE A 123 -19.46 8.21 9.12
CA ILE A 123 -19.46 9.63 8.75
C ILE A 123 -18.42 10.42 9.55
N GLU A 124 -18.28 10.14 10.84
CA GLU A 124 -17.27 10.79 11.67
C GLU A 124 -15.84 10.42 11.25
N THR A 125 -15.63 9.19 10.77
CA THR A 125 -14.38 8.78 10.14
C THR A 125 -14.14 9.56 8.84
N ILE A 126 -15.16 9.63 7.97
CA ILE A 126 -15.06 10.35 6.68
C ILE A 126 -14.69 11.82 6.90
N LYS A 127 -15.26 12.48 7.92
CA LYS A 127 -14.93 13.88 8.22
C LYS A 127 -13.44 14.07 8.51
N GLN A 128 -12.85 13.17 9.29
CA GLN A 128 -11.45 13.24 9.72
C GLN A 128 -10.44 12.90 8.62
N VAL A 129 -10.82 12.14 7.59
CA VAL A 129 -9.87 11.82 6.51
C VAL A 129 -9.55 13.03 5.63
N ARG A 130 -8.29 13.13 5.20
CA ARG A 130 -7.76 14.25 4.43
C ARG A 130 -8.51 14.45 3.12
N THR A 131 -8.71 13.37 2.37
CA THR A 131 -9.33 13.44 1.05
C THR A 131 -10.18 12.19 0.81
N VAL A 132 -11.28 12.38 0.07
CA VAL A 132 -12.15 11.29 -0.38
C VAL A 132 -12.30 11.39 -1.89
N ILE A 133 -11.89 10.34 -2.59
CA ILE A 133 -11.86 10.29 -4.05
C ILE A 133 -12.85 9.24 -4.51
N PHE A 134 -13.75 9.62 -5.43
CA PHE A 134 -14.78 8.74 -5.99
C PHE A 134 -14.47 8.45 -7.45
N GLY A 135 -14.60 7.17 -7.84
CA GLY A 135 -14.58 6.82 -9.23
C GLY A 135 -14.71 5.34 -9.47
N ASP A 136 -14.39 4.94 -10.70
CA ASP A 136 -14.41 3.57 -11.13
C ASP A 136 -13.17 3.30 -11.98
N ASN A 137 -12.62 2.10 -11.88
CA ASN A 137 -11.48 1.63 -12.65
C ASN A 137 -11.85 0.43 -13.56
N MET A 138 -13.14 0.13 -13.70
CA MET A 138 -13.63 -0.97 -14.54
C MET A 138 -13.41 -0.71 -16.03
N THR A 139 -13.23 -1.79 -16.77
CA THR A 139 -13.17 -1.82 -18.24
C THR A 139 -14.41 -2.51 -18.80
N ASP A 140 -14.76 -2.25 -20.06
CA ASP A 140 -15.85 -2.92 -20.77
C ASP A 140 -15.35 -3.55 -22.08
N LYS A 141 -15.99 -4.66 -22.49
CA LYS A 141 -15.68 -5.33 -23.77
C LYS A 141 -16.28 -4.59 -24.97
N ASN A 142 -17.36 -3.85 -24.76
CA ASN A 142 -17.98 -3.01 -25.77
C ASN A 142 -17.14 -1.73 -25.93
N ALA A 143 -16.61 -1.51 -27.14
CA ALA A 143 -15.72 -0.39 -27.43
C ALA A 143 -16.35 1.00 -27.21
N GLU A 144 -17.66 1.14 -27.43
CA GLU A 144 -18.37 2.40 -27.23
C GLU A 144 -18.52 2.73 -25.73
N ILE A 145 -18.90 1.73 -24.94
CA ILE A 145 -18.96 1.83 -23.47
C ILE A 145 -17.56 2.06 -22.90
N GLU A 146 -16.57 1.33 -23.41
CA GLU A 146 -15.18 1.43 -22.97
C GLU A 146 -14.58 2.81 -23.25
N ASN A 147 -14.92 3.48 -24.36
CA ASN A 147 -14.45 4.85 -24.61
C ASN A 147 -14.98 5.84 -23.56
N ILE A 148 -16.22 5.67 -23.12
CA ILE A 148 -16.82 6.47 -22.05
C ILE A 148 -16.14 6.14 -20.71
N MET A 149 -15.97 4.85 -20.40
CA MET A 149 -15.35 4.39 -19.16
C MET A 149 -13.89 4.82 -19.08
N TYR A 150 -13.14 4.75 -20.19
CA TYR A 150 -11.76 5.20 -20.29
C TYR A 150 -11.60 6.66 -19.82
N LYS A 151 -12.43 7.58 -20.34
CA LYS A 151 -12.39 9.00 -19.92
C LYS A 151 -12.65 9.15 -18.42
N ARG A 152 -13.61 8.39 -17.87
CA ARG A 152 -13.91 8.38 -16.42
C ARG A 152 -12.74 7.84 -15.60
N ARG A 153 -12.11 6.74 -16.06
CA ARG A 153 -10.91 6.17 -15.42
C ARG A 153 -9.76 7.16 -15.42
N GLN A 154 -9.50 7.84 -16.52
CA GLN A 154 -8.43 8.84 -16.61
C GLN A 154 -8.65 9.96 -15.58
N GLU A 155 -9.87 10.49 -15.47
CA GLU A 155 -10.17 11.53 -14.48
C GLU A 155 -10.09 11.02 -13.04
N PHE A 156 -10.47 9.77 -12.79
CA PHE A 156 -10.30 9.13 -11.49
C PHE A 156 -8.82 8.97 -11.11
N LEU A 157 -8.01 8.41 -12.01
CA LEU A 157 -6.56 8.22 -11.80
C LEU A 157 -5.83 9.56 -11.67
N ARG A 158 -6.24 10.58 -12.44
CA ARG A 158 -5.69 11.94 -12.34
C ARG A 158 -5.89 12.54 -10.94
N ARG A 159 -7.06 12.32 -10.33
CA ARG A 159 -7.36 12.80 -8.96
C ARG A 159 -6.53 12.07 -7.90
N ILE A 160 -6.35 10.75 -8.05
CA ILE A 160 -5.46 9.96 -7.17
C ILE A 160 -4.01 10.44 -7.31
N LYS A 161 -3.52 10.62 -8.54
CA LYS A 161 -2.18 11.12 -8.80
C LYS A 161 -1.96 12.51 -8.19
N LYS A 162 -2.91 13.42 -8.37
CA LYS A 162 -2.85 14.75 -7.76
C LYS A 162 -2.75 14.67 -6.23
N ASP A 163 -3.60 13.86 -5.61
CA ASP A 163 -3.57 13.67 -4.15
C ASP A 163 -2.25 13.06 -3.66
N LEU A 164 -1.62 12.20 -4.46
CA LEU A 164 -0.30 11.67 -4.21
C LEU A 164 0.78 12.75 -4.33
N ASP A 165 0.76 13.53 -5.40
CA ASP A 165 1.73 14.61 -5.66
C ASP A 165 1.63 15.73 -4.60
N ASP A 166 0.43 16.02 -4.09
CA ASP A 166 0.16 16.98 -3.00
C ASP A 166 0.61 16.46 -1.61
N THR A 167 1.16 15.25 -1.52
CA THR A 167 1.65 14.66 -0.26
C THR A 167 3.04 15.21 0.08
N VAL A 168 3.14 15.86 1.23
CA VAL A 168 4.41 16.39 1.74
C VAL A 168 5.34 15.24 2.14
N LYS A 169 6.40 15.00 1.36
CA LYS A 169 7.28 13.84 1.55
C LYS A 169 8.20 13.92 2.78
N THR A 170 8.36 15.11 3.35
CA THR A 170 9.20 15.34 4.54
C THR A 170 8.46 15.07 5.85
N GLU A 171 7.13 15.02 5.84
CA GLU A 171 6.34 14.74 7.03
C GLU A 171 5.79 13.31 6.98
N TYR A 172 5.85 12.61 8.11
CA TYR A 172 5.40 11.24 8.23
C TYR A 172 4.81 10.99 9.62
N PHE A 173 3.88 10.04 9.71
CA PHE A 173 3.41 9.52 10.98
C PHE A 173 4.10 8.19 11.31
N LYS A 174 4.36 7.98 12.60
CA LYS A 174 5.00 6.77 13.13
C LYS A 174 4.10 6.09 14.16
N LEU A 175 4.40 4.83 14.44
CA LEU A 175 3.75 4.10 15.53
C LEU A 175 3.99 4.80 16.87
N LYS A 176 2.92 4.99 17.66
CA LYS A 176 3.03 5.63 18.98
C LYS A 176 3.60 4.64 20.01
N LYS A 177 4.78 4.93 20.55
CA LYS A 177 5.44 4.08 21.57
C LYS A 177 4.73 4.11 22.93
N ARG A 178 4.11 5.25 23.30
CA ARG A 178 3.42 5.41 24.59
C ARG A 178 2.10 4.65 24.59
N GLY A 179 1.87 3.80 25.60
CA GLY A 179 0.65 2.99 25.73
C GLY A 179 0.60 1.77 24.80
N LEU A 180 1.73 1.40 24.20
CA LEU A 180 1.84 0.32 23.21
C LEU A 180 1.33 -1.03 23.71
N ILE A 181 1.53 -1.38 24.99
CA ILE A 181 0.99 -2.62 25.58
C ILE A 181 -0.54 -2.60 25.63
N ALA A 182 -1.15 -1.49 26.07
CA ALA A 182 -2.60 -1.35 26.12
C ALA A 182 -3.22 -1.35 24.70
N ARG A 183 -2.54 -0.71 23.74
CA ARG A 183 -2.93 -0.73 22.32
C ARG A 183 -2.77 -2.12 21.73
N ALA A 184 -1.69 -2.84 22.04
CA ALA A 184 -1.45 -4.21 21.62
C ALA A 184 -2.56 -5.15 22.11
N ALA A 185 -3.01 -5.00 23.36
CA ALA A 185 -4.17 -5.73 23.88
C ALA A 185 -5.46 -5.39 23.11
N LYS A 186 -5.72 -4.11 22.84
CA LYS A 186 -6.90 -3.68 22.06
C LYS A 186 -6.86 -4.18 20.60
N ILE A 187 -5.70 -4.11 19.95
CA ILE A 187 -5.47 -4.66 18.61
C ILE A 187 -5.73 -6.15 18.61
N PHE A 188 -5.20 -6.87 19.59
CA PHE A 188 -5.44 -8.30 19.75
C PHE A 188 -6.94 -8.59 19.89
N THR A 189 -7.69 -7.81 20.68
CA THR A 189 -9.15 -7.94 20.77
C THR A 189 -9.85 -7.73 19.42
N ILE A 190 -9.50 -6.68 18.67
CA ILE A 190 -10.09 -6.39 17.35
C ILE A 190 -9.81 -7.53 16.36
N ILE A 191 -8.60 -8.09 16.39
CA ILE A 191 -8.21 -9.23 15.56
C ILE A 191 -9.03 -10.46 15.94
N CYS A 192 -9.11 -10.79 17.23
CA CYS A 192 -9.90 -11.92 17.72
C CYS A 192 -11.39 -11.82 17.37
N SER A 193 -11.97 -10.61 17.42
CA SER A 193 -13.37 -10.39 17.04
C SER A 193 -13.61 -10.42 15.53
N SER A 194 -12.57 -10.22 14.71
CA SER A 194 -12.68 -10.14 13.25
C SER A 194 -12.29 -11.43 12.52
N PHE A 195 -11.37 -12.23 13.07
CA PHE A 195 -10.73 -13.37 12.37
C PHE A 195 -10.90 -14.73 13.08
N GLY A 196 -11.73 -14.80 14.13
CA GLY A 196 -12.01 -16.05 14.83
C GLY A 196 -10.80 -16.67 15.55
N SER A 197 -11.03 -17.79 16.23
CA SER A 197 -10.07 -18.37 17.19
C SER A 197 -8.88 -19.12 16.56
N LYS A 198 -8.90 -19.40 15.25
CA LYS A 198 -7.76 -20.06 14.55
C LYS A 198 -6.65 -19.07 14.17
N ALA A 199 -6.98 -17.80 13.94
CA ALA A 199 -6.01 -16.71 13.75
C ALA A 199 -5.13 -16.46 15.00
N ILE A 200 -5.67 -16.78 16.18
CA ILE A 200 -5.03 -16.62 17.50
C ILE A 200 -3.76 -17.47 17.64
N ALA A 201 -3.63 -18.57 16.91
CA ALA A 201 -2.44 -19.42 16.98
C ALA A 201 -1.17 -18.75 16.39
N VAL A 202 -1.31 -17.72 15.54
CA VAL A 202 -0.19 -17.02 14.89
C VAL A 202 0.35 -15.87 15.72
N ILE A 203 -0.51 -15.22 16.51
CA ILE A 203 -0.04 -14.42 17.64
C ILE A 203 0.04 -15.35 18.84
N ALA A 204 1.19 -16.01 19.03
CA ALA A 204 1.41 -16.95 20.12
C ALA A 204 0.94 -16.45 21.51
N ASN A 205 0.91 -15.12 21.74
CA ASN A 205 0.07 -14.41 22.73
C ASN A 205 0.25 -12.87 22.60
N VAL A 206 -0.53 -12.09 23.38
CA VAL A 206 -0.41 -10.61 23.47
C VAL A 206 1.03 -10.15 23.78
N LYS A 207 1.84 -10.93 24.51
CA LYS A 207 3.25 -10.57 24.79
C LYS A 207 4.11 -10.70 23.55
N ASP A 208 3.91 -11.71 22.70
CA ASP A 208 4.66 -11.87 21.46
C ASP A 208 4.31 -10.79 20.44
N PHE A 209 3.03 -10.40 20.36
CA PHE A 209 2.61 -9.24 19.59
C PHE A 209 3.22 -7.96 20.14
N ALA A 210 3.12 -7.73 21.45
CA ALA A 210 3.72 -6.56 22.09
C ALA A 210 5.24 -6.52 21.88
N ALA A 211 5.91 -7.67 21.87
CA ALA A 211 7.33 -7.78 21.58
C ALA A 211 7.64 -7.46 20.11
N ALA A 212 6.83 -7.90 19.16
CA ALA A 212 6.97 -7.55 17.75
C ALA A 212 6.79 -6.04 17.52
N VAL A 213 5.75 -5.45 18.12
CA VAL A 213 5.53 -4.00 18.07
C VAL A 213 6.63 -3.25 18.82
N ALA A 214 7.12 -3.76 19.96
CA ALA A 214 8.23 -3.14 20.67
C ALA A 214 9.53 -3.15 19.83
N ARG A 215 9.83 -4.27 19.15
CA ARG A 215 10.93 -4.37 18.18
C ARG A 215 10.76 -3.36 17.05
N SER A 216 9.56 -3.19 16.50
CA SER A 216 9.34 -2.17 15.46
C SER A 216 9.43 -0.74 15.97
N THR A 217 9.37 -0.49 17.28
CA THR A 217 9.67 0.83 17.84
C THR A 217 11.15 1.07 18.14
N GLN A 218 11.98 0.03 18.14
CA GLN A 218 13.43 0.15 18.28
C GLN A 218 13.98 0.48 16.90
N SER A 219 14.13 1.79 16.65
CA SER A 219 14.81 2.36 15.49
C SER A 219 16.12 1.64 15.22
N SER A 220 16.19 0.81 14.18
CA SER A 220 17.41 0.73 13.39
C SER A 220 17.39 1.90 12.41
N LYS A 221 18.53 2.57 12.34
CA LYS A 221 18.82 3.60 11.33
C LYS A 221 18.53 2.99 9.95
N TYR A 222 17.57 3.58 9.22
CA TYR A 222 17.44 3.57 7.76
C TYR A 222 17.85 2.30 7.00
N ASP A 223 17.13 1.19 7.08
CA ASP A 223 17.27 0.15 6.06
C ASP A 223 15.91 -0.36 5.60
N TYR A 224 15.35 0.29 4.58
CA TYR A 224 14.19 -0.22 3.84
C TYR A 224 14.59 -1.54 3.19
N TYR A 225 13.88 -2.64 3.43
CA TYR A 225 14.13 -3.91 2.74
C TYR A 225 13.38 -3.94 1.40
N TYR A 226 14.12 -4.01 0.29
CA TYR A 226 13.59 -3.97 -1.08
C TYR A 226 13.44 -5.36 -1.72
N GLY A 227 13.74 -6.44 -0.99
CA GLY A 227 13.74 -7.81 -1.49
C GLY A 227 15.16 -8.40 -1.55
N GLU A 228 15.30 -9.57 -2.17
CA GLU A 228 16.59 -10.22 -2.39
C GLU A 228 17.09 -9.90 -3.82
N CYS A 229 18.37 -9.54 -3.97
CA CYS A 229 18.96 -9.30 -5.27
C CYS A 229 19.20 -10.63 -5.99
N SER A 230 18.57 -10.84 -7.15
CA SER A 230 18.73 -12.10 -7.89
C SER A 230 20.11 -12.31 -8.53
N ILE A 231 21.01 -11.33 -8.45
CA ILE A 231 22.38 -11.42 -8.97
C ILE A 231 23.31 -11.98 -7.88
N CYS A 232 23.31 -11.38 -6.69
CA CYS A 232 24.20 -11.77 -5.60
C CYS A 232 23.52 -12.61 -4.51
N ILE A 233 22.20 -12.76 -4.55
CA ILE A 233 21.37 -13.52 -3.60
C ILE A 233 21.53 -12.96 -2.17
N GLN A 234 21.61 -11.63 -2.06
CA GLN A 234 21.68 -10.92 -0.78
C GLN A 234 20.54 -9.92 -0.66
N ASP A 235 20.16 -9.62 0.58
CA ASP A 235 19.13 -8.63 0.90
C ASP A 235 19.47 -7.25 0.30
N ILE A 236 18.51 -6.67 -0.39
CA ILE A 236 18.55 -5.29 -0.86
C ILE A 236 17.95 -4.45 0.24
N THR A 237 18.75 -3.49 0.72
CA THR A 237 18.40 -2.59 1.80
C THR A 237 18.53 -1.12 1.37
N GLY A 238 18.15 -0.15 2.20
CA GLY A 238 18.30 1.27 1.86
C GLY A 238 19.78 1.71 1.76
N HIS A 239 20.68 1.02 2.46
CA HIS A 239 22.10 1.32 2.53
C HIS A 239 22.90 0.83 1.33
N ASN A 240 22.40 -0.12 0.55
CA ASN A 240 23.12 -0.71 -0.58
C ASN A 240 22.57 -0.25 -1.95
N TYR A 241 21.95 0.94 -1.97
CA TYR A 241 21.50 1.68 -3.15
C TYR A 241 20.68 0.80 -4.11
N PRO A 242 19.39 0.55 -3.80
CA PRO A 242 18.53 -0.22 -4.68
C PRO A 242 18.33 0.51 -6.01
N VAL A 243 18.28 -0.26 -7.10
CA VAL A 243 17.92 0.24 -8.44
C VAL A 243 16.80 -0.61 -8.99
N ILE A 244 15.81 0.06 -9.59
CA ILE A 244 14.65 -0.58 -10.20
C ILE A 244 14.73 -0.45 -11.69
N THR A 245 14.54 -1.56 -12.37
CA THR A 245 14.47 -1.61 -13.82
C THR A 245 13.10 -1.12 -14.33
N PRO A 246 12.96 -0.69 -15.60
CA PRO A 246 11.65 -0.32 -16.15
C PRO A 246 10.58 -1.43 -16.08
N CYS A 247 11.01 -2.70 -16.02
CA CYS A 247 10.14 -3.85 -15.79
C CYS A 247 9.84 -4.12 -14.29
N CYS A 248 10.20 -3.19 -13.41
CA CYS A 248 9.93 -3.18 -11.96
C CYS A 248 10.69 -4.23 -11.13
N HIS A 249 11.74 -4.86 -11.65
CA HIS A 249 12.63 -5.71 -10.84
C HIS A 249 13.70 -4.87 -10.14
N VAL A 250 14.02 -5.23 -8.89
CA VAL A 250 14.94 -4.50 -8.01
C VAL A 250 16.28 -5.24 -7.87
N TYR A 251 17.38 -4.50 -7.85
CA TYR A 251 18.75 -5.00 -7.69
C TYR A 251 19.58 -4.03 -6.83
N HIS A 252 20.72 -4.46 -6.31
CA HIS A 252 21.75 -3.51 -5.88
C HIS A 252 22.26 -2.72 -7.09
N GLU A 253 22.51 -1.42 -6.92
CA GLU A 253 23.09 -0.57 -7.96
C GLU A 253 24.38 -1.18 -8.52
N VAL A 254 25.27 -1.65 -7.64
CA VAL A 254 26.56 -2.24 -8.02
C VAL A 254 26.35 -3.52 -8.85
N CYS A 255 25.43 -4.40 -8.43
CA CYS A 255 25.17 -5.64 -9.14
C CYS A 255 24.57 -5.39 -10.53
N LEU A 256 23.61 -4.47 -10.65
CA LEU A 256 23.01 -4.16 -11.95
C LEU A 256 24.01 -3.42 -12.87
N LYS A 257 24.86 -2.55 -12.31
CA LYS A 257 25.94 -1.91 -13.07
C LYS A 257 26.93 -2.93 -13.61
N GLN A 258 27.37 -3.88 -12.79
CA GLN A 258 28.27 -4.95 -13.24
C GLN A 258 27.64 -5.78 -14.37
N TRP A 259 26.37 -6.15 -14.23
CA TRP A 259 25.64 -6.89 -15.26
C TRP A 259 25.56 -6.14 -16.60
N VAL A 260 25.25 -4.85 -16.56
CA VAL A 260 25.02 -4.06 -17.77
C VAL A 260 26.33 -3.58 -18.41
N HIS A 261 27.24 -3.02 -17.61
CA HIS A 261 28.48 -2.44 -18.10
C HIS A 261 29.61 -3.46 -18.23
N ASP A 262 29.87 -4.24 -17.18
CA ASP A 262 31.05 -5.11 -17.14
C ASP A 262 30.83 -6.40 -17.93
N GLU A 263 29.62 -6.96 -17.88
CA GLU A 263 29.23 -8.18 -18.62
C GLU A 263 28.55 -7.89 -19.97
N GLY A 264 28.34 -6.61 -20.30
CA GLY A 264 27.82 -6.15 -21.59
C GLY A 264 26.36 -6.55 -21.88
N GLN A 265 25.56 -6.87 -20.85
CA GLN A 265 24.17 -7.28 -21.03
C GLN A 265 23.24 -6.07 -21.13
N ASN A 266 22.21 -6.14 -22.00
CA ASN A 266 21.20 -5.09 -22.14
C ASN A 266 19.79 -5.54 -21.73
N ASN A 267 19.70 -6.48 -20.79
CA ASN A 267 18.41 -7.04 -20.38
C ASN A 267 18.34 -7.28 -18.87
N CYS A 268 17.11 -7.27 -18.35
CA CYS A 268 16.82 -7.58 -16.96
C CYS A 268 17.22 -9.03 -16.62
N PRO A 269 18.05 -9.28 -15.59
CA PRO A 269 18.41 -10.64 -15.17
C PRO A 269 17.21 -11.54 -14.84
N MET A 270 16.12 -10.96 -14.34
CA MET A 270 14.93 -11.71 -13.89
C MET A 270 13.98 -12.06 -15.04
N CYS A 271 13.66 -11.10 -15.90
CA CYS A 271 12.61 -11.27 -16.93
C CYS A 271 13.09 -11.10 -18.36
N ARG A 272 14.38 -10.79 -18.57
CA ARG A 272 15.04 -10.59 -19.87
C ARG A 272 14.46 -9.47 -20.73
N THR A 273 13.62 -8.61 -20.17
CA THR A 273 13.16 -7.38 -20.83
C THR A 273 14.36 -6.52 -21.18
N GLN A 274 14.45 -6.09 -22.43
CA GLN A 274 15.53 -5.23 -22.92
C GLN A 274 15.43 -3.84 -22.29
N PHE A 275 16.57 -3.20 -22.06
CA PHE A 275 16.60 -1.80 -21.65
C PHE A 275 16.69 -0.92 -22.90
N ASP A 276 15.74 0.01 -23.06
CA ASP A 276 15.60 0.80 -24.30
C ASP A 276 16.73 1.84 -24.47
N ASN A 277 17.46 2.20 -23.41
CA ASN A 277 18.69 3.00 -23.46
C ASN A 277 19.43 2.99 -22.09
N PRO A 278 20.51 2.22 -21.89
CA PRO A 278 21.18 2.09 -20.59
C PRO A 278 21.96 3.34 -20.14
N GLN A 279 22.39 4.20 -21.07
CA GLN A 279 23.26 5.35 -20.77
C GLN A 279 22.49 6.53 -20.11
N ASN A 280 21.30 6.84 -20.63
CA ASN A 280 20.47 7.96 -20.12
C ASN A 280 19.84 7.68 -18.74
N TYR A 281 19.69 6.40 -18.36
CA TYR A 281 19.07 6.03 -17.09
C TYR A 281 19.92 6.46 -15.88
N TYR A 282 21.24 6.27 -15.94
CA TYR A 282 22.16 6.64 -14.85
C TYR A 282 22.46 8.14 -14.79
N GLU A 283 22.48 8.85 -15.93
CA GLU A 283 22.64 10.31 -15.95
C GLU A 283 21.48 11.04 -15.25
N SER A 284 20.27 10.45 -15.28
CA SER A 284 19.09 10.96 -14.57
C SER A 284 19.11 10.71 -13.05
N LEU A 285 19.90 9.75 -12.57
CA LEU A 285 20.07 9.44 -11.14
C LEU A 285 21.20 10.28 -10.50
N ALA A 286 22.22 10.65 -11.28
CA ALA A 286 23.37 11.43 -10.79
C ALA A 286 23.06 12.93 -10.56
N THR A 287 21.97 13.45 -11.14
CA THR A 287 21.64 14.90 -11.13
C THR A 287 20.81 15.38 -9.92
N ASN A 288 20.43 14.49 -9.00
CA ASN A 288 19.71 14.82 -7.77
C ASN A 288 20.58 14.66 -6.50
N THR A 289 21.88 15.00 -6.58
CA THR A 289 22.75 15.16 -5.40
C THR A 289 22.72 16.58 -4.86
#